data_AF-A0A8J9RIA7-F1
#
_entry.id   AF-A0A8J9RIA7-F1
#
_cell.length_a   1.000
_cell.length_b   1.000
_cell.length_c   1.000
_cell.angle_alpha   90.00
_cell.angle_beta   90.00
_cell.angle_gamma   90.00
#
_symmetry.space_group_name_H-M   'P 1'
#
loop_
_entity.id
_entity.type
_entity.pdbx_description
1 polymer ?
#
loop_
_entity_poly.entity_id
_entity_poly.type
_entity_poly.pdbx_seq_one_letter_code
_entity_poly.pdbx_strand_id
1 'polypeptide(L)'
;MAPSISGMAVTAGITLFVLAGYQTLRYRDMLKLTQEEFERVPVHVIVEVLLAAALCMWGSLQLAGTFKPISALANQEGLDANVFRPDFMAFNHRGHAIPLAVEPLNAAAKKNR
;
A
#
# COMPACT_ATOMS: atom_id res chain seq x y z
N MET A 1 -7.29 10.03 -1.02
CA MET A 1 -6.75 8.67 -1.22
C MET A 1 -7.84 7.68 -0.83
N ALA A 2 -8.38 6.91 -1.78
CA ALA A 2 -9.36 5.89 -1.45
C ALA A 2 -8.68 4.80 -0.58
N PRO A 3 -9.35 4.28 0.45
CA PRO A 3 -8.75 3.26 1.29
C PRO A 3 -8.57 1.96 0.49
N SER A 4 -7.36 1.40 0.51
CA SER A 4 -7.10 0.08 -0.03
C SER A 4 -7.95 -0.95 0.72
N ILE A 5 -8.55 -1.91 0.00
CA ILE A 5 -9.40 -2.97 0.57
C ILE A 5 -8.67 -3.71 1.71
N SER A 6 -7.36 -3.93 1.55
CA SER A 6 -6.52 -4.55 2.59
C SER A 6 -6.42 -3.70 3.85
N GLY A 7 -6.25 -2.38 3.70
CA GLY A 7 -6.25 -1.44 4.82
C GLY A 7 -7.58 -1.42 5.55
N MET A 8 -8.70 -1.42 4.81
CA MET A 8 -10.04 -1.48 5.40
C MET A 8 -10.24 -2.75 6.23
N ALA A 9 -9.79 -3.90 5.73
CA ALA A 9 -9.88 -5.18 6.44
C ALA A 9 -9.11 -5.15 7.77
N VAL A 10 -7.89 -4.59 7.79
CA VAL A 10 -7.10 -4.44 9.02
C VAL A 10 -7.81 -3.49 9.99
N THR A 11 -8.28 -2.33 9.53
CA THR A 11 -8.99 -1.39 10.40
C THR A 11 -10.24 -2.02 11.02
N ALA A 12 -11.02 -2.77 10.23
CA ALA A 12 -12.22 -3.45 10.71
C ALA A 12 -11.87 -4.56 11.72
N GLY A 13 -10.82 -5.35 11.46
CA GLY A 13 -10.32 -6.35 12.40
C GLY A 13 -9.89 -5.75 13.74
N ILE A 14 -9.17 -4.63 13.73
CA ILE A 14 -8.78 -3.92 14.96
C ILE A 14 -10.02 -3.40 15.70
N THR A 15 -10.98 -2.79 14.99
CA THR A 15 -12.22 -2.32 15.61
C THR A 15 -13.01 -3.47 16.25
N LEU A 16 -13.08 -4.64 15.60
CA LEU A 16 -13.71 -5.82 16.16
C LEU A 16 -12.98 -6.35 17.39
N PHE A 17 -11.64 -6.31 17.43
CA PHE A 17 -10.89 -6.66 18.64
C PHE A 17 -11.24 -5.76 19.82
N VAL A 18 -11.34 -4.45 19.58
CA VAL A 18 -11.74 -3.48 20.61
C VAL A 18 -13.17 -3.77 21.08
N LEU A 19 -14.09 -4.05 20.16
CA LEU A 19 -15.47 -4.40 20.49
C LEU A 19 -15.56 -5.67 21.32
N ALA A 20 -14.89 -6.76 20.91
CA ALA A 20 -14.87 -8.02 21.65
C ALA A 20 -14.24 -7.87 23.04
N GLY A 21 -13.18 -7.05 23.15
CA GLY A 21 -12.59 -6.68 24.44
C GLY A 21 -13.57 -5.94 25.34
N TYR A 22 -14.29 -4.97 24.79
CA TYR A 22 -15.35 -4.24 25.51
C TYR A 22 -16.46 -5.18 25.99
N GLN A 23 -16.94 -6.10 25.14
CA GLN A 23 -17.97 -7.08 25.53
C GLN A 23 -17.49 -8.01 26.65
N THR A 24 -16.22 -8.42 26.61
CA THR A 24 -15.62 -9.25 27.67
C THR A 24 -15.59 -8.51 29.02
N LEU A 25 -15.18 -7.23 29.00
CA LEU A 25 -15.15 -6.40 30.21
C LEU A 25 -16.56 -6.21 30.79
N ARG A 26 -17.53 -5.87 29.93
CA ARG A 26 -18.93 -5.70 30.31
C ARG A 26 -19.53 -6.97 30.90
N TYR A 27 -19.27 -8.13 30.29
CA TYR A 27 -19.71 -9.41 30.82
C TYR A 27 -19.13 -9.68 32.21
N ARG A 28 -17.83 -9.43 32.39
CA ARG A 28 -17.17 -9.59 33.69
C ARG A 28 -17.73 -8.65 34.76
N ASP A 29 -18.04 -7.41 34.41
CA ASP A 29 -18.65 -6.46 35.34
C ASP A 29 -20.08 -6.85 35.71
N MET A 30 -20.83 -7.43 34.77
CA MET A 30 -22.15 -8.00 35.04
C MET A 30 -22.07 -9.13 36.08
N LEU A 31 -21.13 -10.07 35.91
CA LEU A 31 -20.97 -11.20 36.85
C LEU A 31 -20.61 -10.73 38.26
N LYS A 32 -19.78 -9.68 38.38
CA LYS A 32 -19.48 -9.08 39.68
C LYS A 32 -20.72 -8.51 40.36
N LEU A 33 -21.63 -7.90 39.58
CA LEU A 33 -22.88 -7.33 40.11
C LEU A 33 -23.88 -8.40 40.52
N THR A 34 -23.96 -9.51 39.78
CA THR A 34 -24.83 -10.65 40.10
C THR A 34 -24.24 -11.60 41.14
N GLN A 35 -23.01 -11.35 41.61
CA GLN A 35 -22.25 -12.22 42.51
C GLN A 35 -22.02 -13.63 41.95
N GLU A 36 -22.00 -13.76 40.63
CA GLU A 36 -21.70 -15.02 39.95
C GLU A 36 -20.20 -15.15 39.70
N GLU A 37 -19.68 -16.38 39.78
CA GLU A 37 -18.27 -16.65 39.50
C GLU A 37 -17.99 -16.64 38.00
N PHE A 38 -16.85 -16.06 37.62
CA PHE A 38 -16.42 -16.04 36.22
C PHE A 38 -15.79 -17.39 35.84
N GLU A 39 -16.59 -18.26 35.22
CA GLU A 39 -16.13 -19.58 34.78
C GLU A 39 -15.54 -19.55 33.36
N ARG A 40 -16.20 -18.84 32.44
CA ARG A 40 -15.76 -18.77 31.03
C ARG A 40 -16.27 -17.53 30.31
N VAL A 41 -15.51 -17.11 29.30
CA VAL A 41 -15.97 -16.10 28.32
C VAL A 41 -17.10 -16.68 27.44
N PRO A 42 -18.15 -15.92 27.13
CA PRO A 42 -19.20 -16.35 26.22
C PRO A 42 -18.67 -16.76 24.84
N VAL A 43 -19.22 -17.83 24.27
CA VAL A 43 -18.77 -18.41 22.99
C VAL A 43 -18.82 -17.41 21.84
N HIS A 44 -19.81 -16.52 21.82
CA HIS A 44 -19.93 -15.50 20.77
C HIS A 44 -18.73 -14.56 20.72
N VAL A 45 -18.20 -14.14 21.89
CA VAL A 45 -17.01 -13.28 21.97
C VAL A 45 -15.78 -14.02 21.46
N ILE A 46 -15.65 -15.32 21.77
CA ILE A 46 -14.54 -16.14 21.27
C ILE A 46 -14.56 -16.18 19.73
N VAL A 47 -15.73 -16.38 19.12
CA VAL A 47 -15.90 -16.36 17.66
C VAL A 47 -15.56 -14.99 17.08
N GLU A 48 -15.99 -13.90 17.73
CA GLU A 48 -15.71 -12.54 17.31
C GLU A 48 -14.21 -12.21 17.33
N VAL A 49 -13.49 -12.65 18.37
CA VAL A 49 -12.03 -12.53 18.47
C VAL A 49 -11.33 -13.31 17.37
N LEU A 50 -11.78 -14.53 17.07
CA LEU A 50 -11.21 -15.34 15.98
C LEU A 50 -11.43 -14.70 14.61
N LEU A 51 -12.62 -14.14 14.36
CA LEU A 51 -12.92 -13.39 13.12
C LEU A 51 -12.06 -12.12 13.01
N ALA A 52 -11.93 -11.36 14.10
CA ALA A 52 -11.07 -10.18 14.16
C ALA A 52 -9.61 -10.53 13.84
N ALA A 53 -9.09 -11.62 14.43
CA ALA A 53 -7.75 -12.12 14.16
C ALA A 53 -7.57 -12.51 12.68
N ALA A 54 -8.53 -13.25 12.12
CA ALA A 54 -8.49 -13.69 10.72
C ALA A 54 -8.47 -12.49 9.75
N LEU A 55 -9.29 -11.46 10.01
CA LEU A 55 -9.33 -10.24 9.20
C LEU A 55 -8.02 -9.45 9.27
N CYS A 56 -7.43 -9.31 10.47
CA CYS A 56 -6.14 -8.66 10.65
C CYS A 56 -5.01 -9.41 9.92
N MET A 57 -4.98 -10.74 10.02
CA MET A 57 -3.98 -11.56 9.32
C MET A 57 -4.14 -11.44 7.80
N TRP A 58 -5.36 -11.59 7.30
CA TRP A 58 -5.64 -11.47 5.86
C TRP A 58 -5.29 -10.08 5.31
N GLY A 59 -5.73 -9.02 5.98
CA GLY A 59 -5.48 -7.65 5.57
C GLY A 59 -3.99 -7.29 5.62
N SER A 60 -3.26 -7.75 6.65
CA SER A 60 -1.83 -7.47 6.79
C SER A 60 -0.98 -8.19 5.74
N LEU A 61 -1.34 -9.43 5.37
CA LEU A 61 -0.65 -10.18 4.32
C LEU A 61 -0.71 -9.45 2.97
N GLN A 62 -1.86 -8.88 2.63
CA GLN A 62 -2.04 -8.08 1.42
C GLN A 62 -1.34 -6.71 1.50
N LEU A 63 -1.25 -6.13 2.70
CA LEU A 63 -0.59 -4.85 2.91
C LEU A 63 0.95 -4.96 2.83
N ALA A 64 1.52 -6.12 3.18
CA ALA A 64 2.96 -6.38 3.06
C ALA A 64 3.47 -6.30 1.61
N GLY A 65 2.57 -6.37 0.63
CA GLY A 65 2.89 -6.23 -0.80
C GLY A 65 3.41 -7.52 -1.42
N THR A 66 3.87 -7.42 -2.66
CA THR A 66 4.36 -8.56 -3.44
C THR A 66 5.87 -8.76 -3.23
N PHE A 67 6.30 -10.02 -3.18
CA PHE A 67 7.71 -10.35 -3.21
C PHE A 67 8.36 -9.83 -4.49
N LYS A 68 9.54 -9.22 -4.36
CA LYS A 68 10.37 -8.80 -5.49
C LYS A 68 11.41 -9.88 -5.79
N PRO A 69 11.75 -10.12 -7.06
CA PRO A 69 12.75 -11.11 -7.42
C PRO A 69 14.15 -10.68 -6.91
N ILE A 70 14.92 -11.65 -6.43
CA ILE A 70 16.29 -11.43 -5.92
C ILE A 70 17.29 -11.28 -7.09
N SER A 71 17.00 -11.93 -8.22
CA SER A 71 17.89 -11.91 -9.38
C SER A 71 17.98 -10.50 -9.97
N ALA A 72 19.22 -9.99 -10.08
CA ALA A 72 19.50 -8.71 -10.72
C ALA A 72 19.09 -8.69 -12.21
N LEU A 73 19.08 -9.85 -12.87
CA LEU A 73 18.65 -9.96 -14.26
C LEU A 73 17.12 -9.96 -14.43
N ALA A 74 16.36 -10.20 -13.36
CA ALA A 74 14.89 -10.27 -13.45
C ALA A 74 14.24 -8.91 -13.73
N ASN A 75 14.91 -7.81 -13.37
CA ASN A 75 14.49 -6.43 -13.68
C ASN A 75 15.40 -5.79 -14.73
N GLN A 76 16.10 -6.57 -15.55
CA GLN A 76 16.98 -6.00 -16.57
C GLN A 76 16.14 -5.36 -17.68
N GLU A 77 16.26 -4.04 -17.80
CA GLU A 77 15.67 -3.27 -18.90
C GLU A 77 16.23 -3.75 -20.25
N GLY A 78 15.46 -3.58 -21.32
CA GLY A 78 15.91 -3.88 -22.68
C GLY A 78 17.20 -3.13 -23.05
N LEU A 79 17.96 -3.65 -24.03
CA LEU A 79 19.24 -3.06 -24.45
C LEU A 79 19.11 -1.55 -24.73
N ASP A 80 18.01 -1.13 -25.36
CA ASP A 80 17.79 0.28 -25.74
C ASP A 80 17.70 1.21 -24.53
N ALA A 81 17.05 0.78 -23.44
CA ALA A 81 16.97 1.55 -22.20
C ALA A 81 18.31 1.55 -21.44
N ASN A 82 19.06 0.44 -21.49
CA ASN A 82 20.37 0.34 -20.86
C ASN A 82 21.47 1.09 -21.64
N VAL A 83 21.31 1.35 -22.94
CA VAL A 83 22.27 2.12 -23.75
C VAL A 83 22.11 3.64 -23.55
N PHE A 84 20.95 4.10 -23.05
CA PHE A 84 20.74 5.50 -22.74
C PHE A 84 21.70 5.97 -21.63
N ARG A 85 22.53 6.96 -21.96
CA ARG A 85 23.51 7.56 -21.05
C ARG A 85 23.29 9.08 -21.05
N PRO A 86 22.51 9.63 -20.08
CA PRO A 86 22.10 11.03 -20.12
C PRO A 86 23.29 12.00 -20.07
N ASP A 87 24.38 11.62 -19.40
CA ASP A 87 25.61 12.42 -19.30
C ASP A 87 26.34 12.58 -20.64
N PHE A 88 26.10 11.69 -21.61
CA PHE A 88 26.74 11.68 -22.94
C PHE A 88 25.76 11.96 -24.07
N MET A 89 24.64 12.63 -23.78
CA MET A 89 23.60 12.87 -24.77
C MET A 89 24.09 13.88 -25.83
N ALA A 90 24.07 13.46 -27.09
CA ALA A 90 24.38 14.33 -28.22
C ALA A 90 23.08 14.88 -28.84
N PHE A 91 22.94 16.20 -28.87
CA PHE A 91 21.78 16.86 -29.49
C PHE A 91 21.92 17.06 -31.00
N ASN A 92 23.10 16.77 -31.56
CA ASN A 92 23.34 16.79 -33.00
C ASN A 92 22.94 15.45 -33.63
N HIS A 93 21.64 15.22 -33.76
CA HIS A 93 21.08 14.02 -34.39
C HIS A 93 19.98 14.41 -35.39
N ARG A 94 19.56 13.46 -36.24
CA ARG A 94 18.53 13.68 -37.29
C ARG A 94 17.20 14.24 -36.74
N GLY A 95 16.87 13.95 -35.49
CA GLY A 95 15.72 14.53 -34.79
C GLY A 95 15.74 16.06 -34.66
N HIS A 96 16.90 16.71 -34.80
CA HIS A 96 17.03 18.17 -34.76
C HIS A 96 16.37 18.86 -35.96
N ALA A 97 16.28 18.18 -37.11
CA ALA A 97 15.64 18.70 -38.31
C ALA A 97 14.12 18.49 -38.31
N ILE A 98 13.58 17.78 -37.32
CA ILE A 98 12.15 17.54 -37.21
C ILE A 98 11.50 18.82 -36.68
N PRO A 99 10.49 19.38 -37.37
CA PRO A 99 9.80 20.56 -36.90
C PRO A 99 9.09 20.23 -35.58
N LEU A 100 9.54 20.82 -34.47
CA LEU A 100 8.79 20.77 -33.23
C LEU A 100 7.54 21.63 -33.39
N ALA A 101 6.40 21.15 -32.91
CA ALA A 101 5.15 21.91 -32.82
C ALA A 101 5.19 23.01 -31.73
N VAL A 102 6.40 23.44 -31.33
CA VAL A 102 6.65 24.38 -30.24
C VAL A 102 7.46 25.54 -30.80
N GLU A 103 6.99 26.76 -30.55
CA GLU A 103 7.73 27.97 -30.92
C GLU A 103 9.07 27.99 -30.16
N PRO A 104 10.21 28.16 -30.83
CA PRO A 104 11.50 28.14 -30.17
C PRO A 104 11.61 29.33 -29.20
N LEU A 105 11.92 29.05 -27.92
CA LEU A 105 12.02 30.04 -26.83
C LEU A 105 12.97 31.22 -27.15
N ASN A 106 13.89 31.05 -28.10
CA ASN A 106 14.83 32.08 -28.56
C ASN A 106 14.72 32.34 -30.07
N ALA A 107 13.54 32.74 -30.56
CA ALA A 107 13.41 33.29 -31.92
C ALA A 107 14.26 34.56 -32.15
N ALA A 108 14.62 35.28 -31.08
CA ALA A 108 15.39 36.53 -31.16
C ALA A 108 16.90 36.35 -31.39
N ALA A 109 17.49 35.20 -31.06
CA ALA A 109 18.94 35.02 -31.13
C ALA A 109 19.47 34.68 -32.54
N LYS A 110 18.59 34.25 -33.46
CA LYS A 110 18.98 33.81 -34.82
C LYS A 110 19.02 34.95 -35.84
N LYS A 111 18.70 36.19 -35.46
CA LYS A 111 18.62 37.32 -36.41
C LYS A 111 19.99 37.94 -36.80
N ASN A 112 21.06 37.66 -36.06
CA ASN A 112 22.36 38.33 -36.23
C ASN A 112 23.54 37.37 -36.51
N ARG A 113 23.34 36.35 -37.36
CA ARG A 113 24.44 35.61 -37.98
C ARG A 113 24.18 35.41 -39.46
#